data_AF-A0A7Y9ZMM4-F1
#
_entry.id   AF-A0A7Y9ZMM4-F1
#
_cell.length_a   1.000
_cell.length_b   1.000
_cell.length_c   1.000
_cell.angle_alpha   90.00
_cell.angle_beta   90.00
_cell.angle_gamma   90.00
#
_symmetry.space_group_name_H-M   'P 1'
#
loop_
_entity.id
_entity.type
_entity.pdbx_description
1 polymer ?
#
loop_
_entity_poly.entity_id
_entity_poly.type
_entity_poly.pdbx_seq_one_letter_code
_entity_poly.pdbx_strand_id
1 'polypeptide(L)'
;MRGTLVALTCAALLPLAACSDDLPPPTYSGGGYDDVATLIQRTLNQRAAALTADDATRFRRTLDRTDAGLLDSEQVYFDNIAQLPVGRLRIRVVEDTITPIEGTDLDGGTEYWAEVVVALRLDGYDAAPVQTRDRYRFVPTADGSRLLVGSTTDYGWEEEHPGNAQPWDLGAIHVEQATGVLGIFDDWTDDDADEVLDAASTGRSEVRAVVGSDDDKVSGVVVYFLQDPTFLDGLAGQTVGDPDRADGLTIAVPVDSLAPGKGVASYRIFVNPRVLDEPDTVVGRLVRHELTHAVLGPRGRGAPLWLNEGIAEYVSVRPMAPGKRRLPARALDIGETVTGLPGEAEFAGGDAEAWYAVSWWVCEYVASTYGEEVLLALLDRLAGGADQEKVLQDVLGLSGAQLAQRGVALMTTTYGDGADGGYGGYGG
;
A
#
# COMPACT_ATOMS: atom_id res chain seq x y z
N MET A 1 -49.17 -42.43 24.07
CA MET A 1 -50.44 -41.97 23.47
C MET A 1 -50.10 -40.88 22.47
N ARG A 2 -50.66 -41.01 21.26
CA ARG A 2 -50.46 -40.14 20.09
C ARG A 2 -51.13 -38.77 20.31
N GLY A 3 -50.54 -37.71 19.77
CA GLY A 3 -51.13 -36.38 19.68
C GLY A 3 -50.49 -35.61 18.54
N THR A 4 -51.05 -35.77 17.34
CA THR A 4 -50.68 -35.14 16.07
C THR A 4 -51.22 -33.71 16.02
N LEU A 5 -50.45 -32.73 15.54
CA LEU A 5 -50.98 -31.42 15.14
C LEU A 5 -50.56 -31.13 13.70
N VAL A 6 -51.60 -31.02 12.87
CA VAL A 6 -51.61 -30.75 11.43
C VAL A 6 -51.62 -29.24 11.24
N ALA A 7 -50.80 -28.72 10.32
CA ALA A 7 -50.92 -27.35 9.82
C ALA A 7 -51.15 -27.40 8.31
N LEU A 8 -52.33 -26.90 7.92
CA LEU A 8 -52.86 -26.83 6.56
C LEU A 8 -52.15 -25.77 5.72
N THR A 9 -51.95 -26.14 4.45
CA THR A 9 -51.63 -25.31 3.30
C THR A 9 -52.89 -24.58 2.81
N CYS A 10 -52.82 -23.28 2.54
CA CYS A 10 -53.82 -22.57 1.73
C CYS A 10 -53.11 -21.63 0.74
N ALA A 11 -53.25 -21.95 -0.54
CA ALA A 11 -52.88 -21.14 -1.69
C ALA A 11 -53.93 -20.06 -1.96
N ALA A 12 -53.50 -18.88 -2.42
CA ALA A 12 -54.35 -17.87 -3.05
C ALA A 12 -53.65 -17.31 -4.29
N LEU A 13 -54.40 -17.29 -5.40
CA LEU A 13 -54.00 -16.83 -6.75
C LEU A 13 -54.60 -15.44 -7.05
N LEU A 14 -53.72 -14.49 -7.44
CA LEU A 14 -53.75 -13.42 -8.49
C LEU A 14 -55.07 -12.74 -8.96
N PRO A 15 -55.08 -11.42 -9.33
CA PRO A 15 -54.66 -10.98 -10.70
C PRO A 15 -54.09 -9.54 -10.93
N LEU A 16 -53.19 -9.44 -11.94
CA LEU A 16 -52.97 -8.50 -13.07
C LEU A 16 -53.25 -6.96 -13.03
N ALA A 17 -52.21 -6.17 -13.41
CA ALA A 17 -52.09 -5.11 -14.49
C ALA A 17 -51.14 -3.94 -14.08
N ALA A 18 -49.93 -3.78 -14.67
CA ALA A 18 -49.49 -2.95 -15.84
C ALA A 18 -49.19 -1.45 -15.45
N CYS A 19 -48.10 -0.71 -15.80
CA CYS A 19 -47.14 -0.67 -16.92
C CYS A 19 -45.81 0.09 -16.55
N SER A 20 -44.72 -0.22 -17.29
CA SER A 20 -43.58 0.62 -17.78
C SER A 20 -42.66 1.35 -16.77
N ASP A 21 -41.35 1.50 -16.94
CA ASP A 21 -40.33 1.11 -17.93
C ASP A 21 -38.99 1.18 -17.17
N ASP A 22 -38.22 0.09 -17.14
CA ASP A 22 -36.76 0.11 -17.12
C ASP A 22 -36.31 -1.31 -17.47
N LEU A 23 -35.46 -1.41 -18.50
CA LEU A 23 -34.93 -2.68 -18.99
C LEU A 23 -34.25 -3.40 -17.81
N PRO A 24 -34.46 -4.72 -17.64
CA PRO A 24 -33.64 -5.46 -16.69
C PRO A 24 -32.18 -5.33 -17.12
N PRO A 25 -31.22 -5.20 -16.19
CA PRO A 25 -29.81 -5.33 -16.55
C PRO A 25 -29.65 -6.67 -17.28
N PRO A 26 -28.79 -6.76 -18.32
CA PRO A 26 -28.52 -8.04 -18.95
C PRO A 26 -28.03 -9.00 -17.87
N THR A 27 -28.92 -9.89 -17.46
CA THR A 27 -28.64 -10.97 -16.53
C THR A 27 -28.12 -12.10 -17.41
N TYR A 28 -26.87 -11.98 -17.84
CA TYR A 28 -26.13 -13.16 -18.27
C TYR A 28 -25.73 -13.92 -17.01
N SER A 29 -26.68 -14.71 -16.53
CA SER A 29 -26.42 -15.84 -15.64
C SER A 29 -26.65 -17.08 -16.49
N GLY A 30 -25.60 -17.60 -17.08
CA GLY A 30 -25.68 -18.79 -17.91
C GLY A 30 -24.31 -19.21 -18.39
N GLY A 31 -23.97 -20.48 -18.18
CA GLY A 31 -22.73 -21.11 -18.64
C GLY A 31 -22.60 -21.22 -20.17
N GLY A 32 -22.80 -20.11 -20.88
CA GLY A 32 -22.65 -20.01 -22.33
C GLY A 32 -21.18 -20.03 -22.76
N TYR A 33 -20.25 -19.74 -21.84
CA TYR A 33 -18.81 -19.68 -22.10
C TYR A 33 -18.01 -20.65 -21.20
N ASP A 34 -18.61 -21.68 -20.61
CA ASP A 34 -17.89 -22.62 -19.72
C ASP A 34 -16.69 -23.28 -20.40
N ASP A 35 -16.84 -23.63 -21.68
CA ASP A 35 -15.75 -24.17 -22.50
C ASP A 35 -14.65 -23.12 -22.76
N VAL A 36 -15.04 -21.87 -23.01
CA VAL A 36 -14.12 -20.72 -23.21
C VAL A 36 -13.37 -20.42 -21.91
N ALA A 37 -14.07 -20.35 -20.78
CA ALA A 37 -13.49 -20.19 -19.45
C ALA A 37 -12.44 -21.27 -19.16
N THR A 38 -12.75 -22.52 -19.50
CA THR A 38 -11.81 -23.64 -19.36
C THR A 38 -10.55 -23.46 -20.20
N LEU A 39 -10.69 -22.99 -21.46
CA LEU A 39 -9.56 -22.72 -22.35
C LEU A 39 -8.70 -21.54 -21.86
N ILE A 40 -9.35 -20.43 -21.45
CA ILE A 40 -8.68 -19.27 -20.84
C ILE A 40 -7.90 -19.72 -19.60
N GLN A 41 -8.56 -20.41 -18.66
CA GLN A 41 -7.95 -20.83 -17.41
C GLN A 41 -6.78 -21.79 -17.63
N ARG A 42 -6.85 -22.67 -18.65
CA ARG A 42 -5.72 -23.52 -19.05
C ARG A 42 -4.51 -22.68 -19.48
N THR A 43 -4.72 -21.64 -20.27
CA THR A 43 -3.65 -20.74 -20.72
C THR A 43 -3.06 -19.95 -19.56
N LEU A 44 -3.89 -19.40 -18.67
CA LEU A 44 -3.44 -18.69 -17.47
C LEU A 44 -2.67 -19.60 -16.49
N ASN A 45 -3.09 -20.86 -16.34
CA ASN A 45 -2.35 -21.85 -15.55
C ASN A 45 -0.97 -22.16 -16.17
N GLN A 46 -0.88 -22.28 -17.50
CA GLN A 46 0.40 -22.47 -18.19
C GLN A 46 1.30 -21.25 -18.03
N ARG A 47 0.73 -20.04 -18.11
CA ARG A 47 1.43 -18.77 -17.95
C ARG A 47 2.04 -18.65 -16.55
N ALA A 48 1.23 -18.82 -15.51
CA ALA A 48 1.68 -18.78 -14.11
C ALA A 48 2.77 -19.82 -13.84
N ALA A 49 2.61 -21.06 -14.35
CA ALA A 49 3.61 -22.11 -14.18
C ALA A 49 4.93 -21.80 -14.91
N ALA A 50 4.88 -21.11 -16.05
CA ALA A 50 6.08 -20.71 -16.78
C ALA A 50 6.83 -19.59 -16.06
N LEU A 51 6.11 -18.59 -15.52
CA LEU A 51 6.69 -17.51 -14.71
C LEU A 51 7.35 -18.07 -13.43
N THR A 52 6.65 -18.93 -12.69
CA THR A 52 7.23 -19.56 -11.47
C THR A 52 8.43 -20.47 -11.77
N ALA A 53 8.51 -21.04 -12.98
CA ALA A 53 9.60 -21.93 -13.36
C ALA A 53 10.73 -21.22 -14.12
N ASP A 54 10.63 -19.90 -14.32
CA ASP A 54 11.56 -19.13 -15.16
C ASP A 54 11.73 -19.76 -16.56
N ASP A 55 10.62 -20.15 -17.19
CA ASP A 55 10.59 -20.78 -18.53
C ASP A 55 10.02 -19.84 -19.58
N ALA A 56 10.87 -18.95 -20.11
CA ALA A 56 10.50 -17.97 -21.14
C ALA A 56 9.91 -18.63 -22.40
N THR A 57 10.38 -19.83 -22.77
CA THR A 57 9.88 -20.55 -23.96
C THR A 57 8.44 -21.01 -23.75
N ARG A 58 8.11 -21.52 -22.55
CA ARG A 58 6.75 -21.94 -22.21
C ARG A 58 5.83 -20.76 -21.98
N PHE A 59 6.35 -19.65 -21.45
CA PHE A 59 5.61 -18.41 -21.29
C PHE A 59 5.20 -17.83 -22.65
N ARG A 60 6.14 -17.68 -23.60
CA ARG A 60 5.89 -17.25 -25.00
C ARG A 60 4.98 -18.20 -25.80
N ARG A 61 4.64 -19.39 -25.30
CA ARG A 61 3.60 -20.27 -25.89
C ARG A 61 2.18 -19.91 -25.48
N THR A 62 2.02 -19.01 -24.52
CA THR A 62 0.71 -18.53 -24.02
C THR A 62 0.26 -17.25 -24.70
N LEU A 63 1.13 -16.60 -25.47
CA LEU A 63 0.90 -15.33 -26.14
C LEU A 63 0.54 -15.55 -27.61
N ASP A 64 -0.24 -14.62 -28.17
CA ASP A 64 -0.30 -14.41 -29.62
C ASP A 64 1.08 -13.97 -30.10
N ARG A 65 1.61 -14.69 -31.09
CA ARG A 65 2.97 -14.48 -31.61
C ARG A 65 2.99 -13.62 -32.86
N THR A 66 1.82 -13.24 -33.35
CA THR A 66 1.69 -12.36 -34.52
C THR A 66 1.84 -10.89 -34.13
N ASP A 67 1.58 -10.56 -32.87
CA ASP A 67 1.76 -9.23 -32.28
C ASP A 67 3.17 -9.09 -31.67
N ALA A 68 4.05 -8.36 -32.37
CA ALA A 68 5.40 -8.12 -31.88
C ALA A 68 5.43 -7.20 -30.64
N GLY A 69 4.51 -6.24 -30.54
CA GLY A 69 4.45 -5.31 -29.41
C GLY A 69 4.08 -6.04 -28.12
N LEU A 70 3.10 -6.95 -28.19
CA LEU A 70 2.76 -7.83 -27.07
C LEU A 70 3.95 -8.71 -26.66
N LEU A 71 4.66 -9.30 -27.61
CA LEU A 71 5.81 -10.15 -27.29
C LEU A 71 6.93 -9.38 -26.57
N ASP A 72 7.16 -8.13 -26.95
CA ASP A 72 8.18 -7.27 -26.33
C ASP A 72 7.76 -6.83 -24.92
N SER A 73 6.53 -6.33 -24.74
CA SER A 73 6.03 -5.91 -23.42
C SER A 73 5.97 -7.09 -22.43
N GLU A 74 5.54 -8.26 -22.90
CA GLU A 74 5.42 -9.45 -22.06
C GLU A 74 6.76 -10.09 -21.75
N GLN A 75 7.79 -9.86 -22.58
CA GLN A 75 9.15 -10.24 -22.24
C GLN A 75 9.68 -9.39 -21.07
N VAL A 76 9.40 -8.08 -21.06
CA VAL A 76 9.74 -7.21 -19.92
C VAL A 76 9.04 -7.68 -18.65
N TYR A 77 7.73 -7.97 -18.71
CA TYR A 77 7.00 -8.52 -17.57
C TYR A 77 7.61 -9.84 -17.07
N PHE A 78 7.98 -10.74 -17.98
CA PHE A 78 8.65 -12.00 -17.61
C PHE A 78 9.97 -11.74 -16.88
N ASP A 79 10.81 -10.85 -17.43
CA ASP A 79 12.11 -10.50 -16.85
C ASP A 79 11.97 -9.83 -15.49
N ASN A 80 10.95 -8.99 -15.29
CA ASN A 80 10.61 -8.39 -13.99
C ASN A 80 10.23 -9.45 -12.95
N ILE A 81 9.31 -10.36 -13.30
CA ILE A 81 8.85 -11.42 -12.37
C ILE A 81 9.99 -12.37 -12.00
N ALA A 82 10.93 -12.64 -12.91
CA ALA A 82 12.08 -13.51 -12.66
C ALA A 82 13.05 -12.95 -11.60
N GLN A 83 13.08 -11.62 -11.40
CA GLN A 83 13.91 -10.97 -10.38
C GLN A 83 13.29 -11.02 -8.97
N LEU A 84 11.97 -11.16 -8.87
CA LEU A 84 11.25 -11.10 -7.60
C LEU A 84 11.32 -12.42 -6.83
N PRO A 85 11.32 -12.40 -5.48
CA PRO A 85 11.27 -13.60 -4.64
C PRO A 85 9.85 -14.21 -4.64
N VAL A 86 9.38 -14.69 -5.80
CA VAL A 86 8.01 -15.20 -5.96
C VAL A 86 7.85 -16.55 -5.29
N GLY A 87 7.12 -16.58 -4.17
CA GLY A 87 6.76 -17.82 -3.48
C GLY A 87 5.46 -18.45 -3.95
N ARG A 88 4.56 -17.62 -4.48
CA ARG A 88 3.28 -18.08 -5.05
C ARG A 88 2.83 -17.13 -6.13
N LEU A 89 2.49 -17.70 -7.29
CA LEU A 89 1.81 -17.01 -8.36
C LEU A 89 0.66 -17.87 -8.86
N ARG A 90 -0.54 -17.30 -8.93
CA ARG A 90 -1.72 -17.91 -9.54
C ARG A 90 -2.46 -16.86 -10.33
N ILE A 91 -2.90 -17.23 -11.53
CA ILE A 91 -3.69 -16.36 -12.38
C ILE A 91 -5.02 -17.07 -12.67
N ARG A 92 -6.14 -16.39 -12.44
CA ARG A 92 -7.48 -16.95 -12.63
C ARG A 92 -8.35 -16.04 -13.45
N VAL A 93 -9.19 -16.61 -14.29
CA VAL A 93 -10.25 -15.87 -14.99
C VAL A 93 -11.44 -15.66 -14.06
N VAL A 94 -12.11 -14.52 -14.17
CA VAL A 94 -13.43 -14.28 -13.59
C VAL A 94 -14.46 -14.67 -14.65
N GLU A 95 -15.07 -15.85 -14.51
CA GLU A 95 -15.86 -16.47 -15.58
C GLU A 95 -17.07 -15.60 -16.00
N ASP A 96 -17.70 -14.91 -15.04
CA ASP A 96 -18.86 -14.06 -15.28
C ASP A 96 -18.53 -12.74 -16.01
N THR A 97 -17.25 -12.42 -16.25
CA THR A 97 -16.83 -11.20 -16.97
C THR A 97 -16.37 -11.47 -18.40
N ILE A 98 -16.49 -12.71 -18.87
CA ILE A 98 -16.13 -13.10 -20.23
C ILE A 98 -17.12 -12.46 -21.22
N THR A 99 -16.61 -11.57 -22.08
CA THR A 99 -17.38 -10.89 -23.12
C THR A 99 -16.76 -11.11 -24.49
N PRO A 100 -17.50 -11.64 -25.49
CA PRO A 100 -17.00 -11.78 -26.85
C PRO A 100 -16.80 -10.41 -27.49
N ILE A 101 -15.79 -10.29 -28.36
CA ILE A 101 -15.55 -9.10 -29.16
C ILE A 101 -16.33 -9.22 -30.47
N GLU A 102 -17.33 -8.36 -30.65
CA GLU A 102 -18.17 -8.37 -31.85
C GLU A 102 -17.35 -8.20 -33.14
N GLY A 103 -17.68 -8.99 -34.16
CA GLY A 103 -17.06 -8.93 -35.49
C GLY A 103 -15.77 -9.73 -35.67
N THR A 104 -15.19 -10.29 -34.60
CA THR A 104 -13.96 -11.10 -34.68
C THR A 104 -14.20 -12.53 -35.17
N ASP A 105 -15.43 -13.01 -35.08
CA ASP A 105 -15.86 -14.33 -35.56
C ASP A 105 -15.68 -14.50 -37.08
N LEU A 106 -15.59 -13.39 -37.82
CA LEU A 106 -15.43 -13.37 -39.27
C LEU A 106 -13.97 -13.56 -39.74
N ASP A 107 -12.98 -13.33 -38.85
CA ASP A 107 -11.55 -13.20 -39.21
C ASP A 107 -10.62 -14.27 -38.61
N GLY A 108 -11.16 -15.30 -37.93
CA GLY A 108 -10.31 -16.36 -37.35
C GLY A 108 -10.86 -17.04 -36.11
N GLY A 109 -12.02 -16.60 -35.62
CA GLY A 109 -12.70 -17.12 -34.44
C GLY A 109 -12.96 -16.00 -33.43
N THR A 110 -13.99 -16.16 -32.60
CA THR A 110 -14.38 -15.14 -31.61
C THR A 110 -13.25 -14.88 -30.61
N GLU A 111 -12.84 -13.62 -30.49
CA GLU A 111 -11.96 -13.14 -29.41
C GLU A 111 -12.79 -12.78 -28.17
N TYR A 112 -12.15 -12.78 -27.00
CA TYR A 112 -12.82 -12.51 -25.73
C TYR A 112 -12.03 -11.54 -24.88
N TRP A 113 -12.71 -10.58 -24.26
CA TRP A 113 -12.20 -9.91 -23.07
C TRP A 113 -12.66 -10.67 -21.83
N ALA A 114 -11.80 -10.77 -20.83
CA ALA A 114 -12.17 -11.30 -19.51
C ALA A 114 -11.28 -10.69 -18.42
N GLU A 115 -11.88 -10.42 -17.26
CA GLU A 115 -11.08 -10.04 -16.10
C GLU A 115 -10.27 -11.24 -15.59
N VAL A 116 -9.05 -10.95 -15.17
CA VAL A 116 -8.14 -11.90 -14.55
C VAL A 116 -7.77 -11.41 -13.15
N VAL A 117 -7.66 -12.35 -12.22
CA VAL A 117 -7.14 -12.11 -10.88
C VAL A 117 -5.75 -12.72 -10.80
N VAL A 118 -4.75 -11.87 -10.56
CA VAL A 118 -3.37 -12.28 -10.28
C VAL A 118 -3.19 -12.32 -8.77
N ALA A 119 -2.92 -13.51 -8.23
CA ALA A 119 -2.59 -13.71 -6.82
C ALA A 119 -1.08 -13.99 -6.68
N LEU A 120 -0.32 -12.97 -6.33
CA LEU A 120 1.14 -13.00 -6.18
C LEU A 120 1.54 -12.88 -4.70
N ARG A 121 2.51 -13.67 -4.25
CA ARG A 121 3.14 -13.54 -2.92
C ARG A 121 4.64 -13.45 -3.08
N LEU A 122 5.22 -12.39 -2.53
CA LEU A 122 6.65 -12.24 -2.33
C LEU A 122 7.06 -12.93 -1.02
N ASP A 123 7.89 -13.98 -1.14
CA ASP A 123 8.33 -14.77 0.01
C ASP A 123 9.21 -13.93 0.95
N GLY A 124 8.84 -13.91 2.23
CA GLY A 124 9.51 -13.10 3.25
C GLY A 124 8.97 -11.67 3.40
N TYR A 125 8.14 -11.21 2.46
CA TYR A 125 7.64 -9.82 2.39
C TYR A 125 6.10 -9.74 2.45
N ASP A 126 5.37 -10.76 2.00
CA ASP A 126 3.91 -10.80 2.05
C ASP A 126 3.39 -11.93 2.95
N ALA A 127 2.47 -11.61 3.88
CA ALA A 127 1.86 -12.58 4.79
C ALA A 127 0.86 -13.51 4.07
N ALA A 128 0.29 -13.04 2.97
CA ALA A 128 -0.65 -13.76 2.12
C ALA A 128 -0.53 -13.26 0.67
N PRO A 129 -0.97 -14.04 -0.33
CA PRO A 129 -0.93 -13.58 -1.73
C PRO A 129 -1.84 -12.37 -1.93
N VAL A 130 -1.25 -11.30 -2.46
CA VAL A 130 -1.92 -10.06 -2.88
C VAL A 130 -2.68 -10.34 -4.18
N GLN A 131 -3.94 -9.92 -4.24
CA GLN A 131 -4.80 -10.06 -5.41
C GLN A 131 -4.95 -8.73 -6.13
N THR A 132 -4.39 -8.65 -7.34
CA THR A 132 -4.64 -7.57 -8.30
C THR A 132 -5.55 -8.09 -9.41
N ARG A 133 -6.22 -7.16 -10.09
CA ARG A 133 -7.11 -7.45 -11.21
C ARG A 133 -6.67 -6.70 -12.45
N ASP A 134 -6.92 -7.33 -13.57
CA ASP A 134 -6.66 -6.76 -14.88
C ASP A 134 -7.69 -7.33 -15.87
N ARG A 135 -7.77 -6.79 -17.08
CA ARG A 135 -8.65 -7.28 -18.12
C ARG A 135 -7.85 -7.65 -19.37
N TYR A 136 -7.84 -8.95 -19.65
CA TYR A 136 -7.04 -9.51 -20.74
C TYR A 136 -7.91 -9.82 -21.96
N ARG A 137 -7.30 -9.67 -23.14
CA ARG A 137 -7.87 -10.14 -24.40
C ARG A 137 -7.31 -11.51 -24.73
N PHE A 138 -8.19 -12.40 -25.15
CA PHE A 138 -7.87 -13.76 -25.54
C PHE A 138 -8.24 -14.02 -26.99
N VAL A 139 -7.29 -14.54 -27.76
CA VAL A 139 -7.43 -14.83 -29.19
C VAL A 139 -7.38 -16.35 -29.44
N PRO A 140 -8.25 -16.91 -30.29
CA PRO A 140 -8.25 -18.34 -30.59
C PRO A 140 -7.06 -18.73 -31.47
N THR A 141 -6.53 -19.93 -31.27
CA THR A 141 -5.65 -20.55 -32.27
C THR A 141 -6.44 -20.88 -33.53
N ALA A 142 -5.76 -20.99 -34.68
CA ALA A 142 -6.41 -21.27 -35.97
C ALA A 142 -7.25 -22.57 -35.99
N ASP A 143 -6.95 -23.53 -35.11
CA ASP A 143 -7.70 -24.78 -34.94
C ASP A 143 -8.78 -24.71 -33.83
N GLY A 144 -8.94 -23.56 -33.18
CA GLY A 144 -9.87 -23.32 -32.07
C GLY A 144 -9.57 -24.11 -30.80
N SER A 145 -8.46 -24.86 -30.75
CA SER A 145 -8.18 -25.79 -29.65
C SER A 145 -7.66 -25.10 -28.38
N ARG A 146 -7.23 -23.84 -28.50
CA ARG A 146 -6.64 -23.03 -27.43
C ARG A 146 -7.02 -21.57 -27.59
N LEU A 147 -6.98 -20.85 -26.47
CA LEU A 147 -6.96 -19.39 -26.43
C LEU A 147 -5.56 -18.92 -26.01
N LEU A 148 -5.05 -17.89 -26.64
CA LEU A 148 -3.78 -17.23 -26.32
C LEU A 148 -4.08 -15.84 -25.78
N VAL A 149 -3.21 -15.29 -24.94
CA VAL A 149 -3.27 -13.89 -24.54
C VAL A 149 -2.90 -13.04 -25.75
N GLY A 150 -3.79 -12.15 -26.17
CA GLY A 150 -3.60 -11.19 -27.27
C GLY A 150 -3.57 -9.73 -26.81
N SER A 151 -3.83 -9.46 -25.53
CA SER A 151 -3.54 -8.20 -24.83
C SER A 151 -3.58 -8.46 -23.33
N THR A 152 -2.71 -7.80 -22.57
CA THR A 152 -2.77 -7.71 -21.11
C THR A 152 -3.21 -6.34 -20.64
N THR A 153 -3.61 -5.45 -21.55
CA THR A 153 -3.94 -4.05 -21.25
C THR A 153 -5.29 -3.70 -21.86
N ASP A 154 -6.14 -3.08 -21.06
CA ASP A 154 -7.42 -2.47 -21.45
C ASP A 154 -7.51 -1.10 -20.75
N TYR A 155 -6.98 -0.06 -21.42
CA TYR A 155 -6.87 1.28 -20.84
C TYR A 155 -8.19 1.85 -20.30
N GLY A 156 -9.33 1.53 -20.94
CA GLY A 156 -10.63 1.99 -20.47
C GLY A 156 -11.04 1.28 -19.17
N TRP A 157 -10.75 -0.02 -19.06
CA TRP A 157 -10.99 -0.77 -17.82
C TRP A 157 -10.07 -0.30 -16.70
N GLU A 158 -8.79 -0.04 -16.98
CA GLU A 158 -7.79 0.44 -16.02
C GLU A 158 -8.15 1.82 -15.45
N GLU A 159 -8.62 2.75 -16.30
CA GLU A 159 -9.09 4.07 -15.87
C GLU A 159 -10.29 3.97 -14.89
N GLU A 160 -11.18 3.01 -15.12
CA GLU A 160 -12.33 2.75 -14.24
C GLU A 160 -11.97 1.95 -12.97
N HIS A 161 -10.82 1.26 -12.95
CA HIS A 161 -10.37 0.37 -11.88
C HIS A 161 -8.93 0.68 -11.42
N PRO A 162 -8.66 1.91 -10.92
CA PRO A 162 -7.32 2.29 -10.50
C PRO A 162 -6.88 1.52 -9.25
N GLY A 163 -5.58 1.54 -8.94
CA GLY A 163 -5.01 0.87 -7.77
C GLY A 163 -4.73 -0.63 -7.93
N ASN A 164 -4.79 -1.15 -9.17
CA ASN A 164 -4.42 -2.54 -9.48
C ASN A 164 -2.99 -2.69 -10.02
N ALA A 165 -2.45 -1.65 -10.66
CA ALA A 165 -1.11 -1.69 -11.25
C ALA A 165 -0.05 -1.95 -10.17
N GLN A 166 0.92 -2.79 -10.50
CA GLN A 166 2.16 -2.95 -9.74
C GLN A 166 3.34 -2.38 -10.53
N PRO A 167 4.44 -1.97 -9.88
CA PRO A 167 5.61 -1.46 -10.59
C PRO A 167 6.12 -2.36 -11.72
N TRP A 168 6.12 -3.68 -11.49
CA TRP A 168 6.54 -4.68 -12.49
C TRP A 168 5.56 -4.89 -13.65
N ASP A 169 4.37 -4.27 -13.62
CA ASP A 169 3.40 -4.28 -14.71
C ASP A 169 3.59 -3.07 -15.67
N LEU A 170 4.22 -1.99 -15.18
CA LEU A 170 4.28 -0.70 -15.88
C LEU A 170 5.52 -0.51 -16.78
N GLY A 171 6.63 -1.15 -16.42
CA GLY A 171 7.89 -0.99 -17.13
C GLY A 171 8.97 -1.94 -16.61
N ALA A 172 10.17 -1.85 -17.18
CA ALA A 172 11.31 -2.60 -16.66
C ALA A 172 11.62 -2.16 -15.22
N ILE A 173 11.87 -3.13 -14.35
CA ILE A 173 12.34 -2.88 -13.00
C ILE A 173 13.70 -3.54 -12.78
N HIS A 174 14.44 -2.99 -11.83
CA HIS A 174 15.60 -3.64 -11.23
C HIS A 174 15.30 -3.95 -9.77
N VAL A 175 15.66 -5.16 -9.33
CA VAL A 175 15.40 -5.63 -7.96
C VAL A 175 16.71 -5.89 -7.24
N GLU A 176 16.88 -5.23 -6.10
CA GLU A 176 18.00 -5.50 -5.20
C GLU A 176 17.52 -5.89 -3.80
N GLN A 177 18.36 -6.61 -3.07
CA GLN A 177 18.04 -7.09 -1.73
C GLN A 177 19.15 -6.74 -0.74
N ALA A 178 18.73 -6.18 0.38
CA ALA A 178 19.53 -6.04 1.58
C ALA A 178 18.89 -6.80 2.74
N THR A 179 19.50 -6.76 3.93
CA THR A 179 19.02 -7.55 5.08
C THR A 179 17.60 -7.14 5.50
N GLY A 180 16.60 -7.94 5.11
CA GLY A 180 15.19 -7.69 5.41
C GLY A 180 14.56 -6.57 4.57
N VAL A 181 15.15 -6.22 3.43
CA VAL A 181 14.66 -5.18 2.51
C VAL A 181 14.66 -5.73 1.09
N LEU A 182 13.59 -5.50 0.34
CA LEU A 182 13.50 -5.73 -1.11
C LEU A 182 13.33 -4.36 -1.77
N GLY A 183 14.36 -3.88 -2.45
CA GLY A 183 14.31 -2.64 -3.22
C GLY A 183 13.80 -2.93 -4.63
N ILE A 184 12.92 -2.06 -5.13
CA ILE A 184 12.40 -2.09 -6.49
C ILE A 184 12.65 -0.71 -7.09
N PHE A 185 13.44 -0.71 -8.16
CA PHE A 185 13.98 0.44 -8.86
C PHE A 185 13.56 0.41 -10.33
N ASP A 186 13.65 1.55 -10.99
CA ASP A 186 13.52 1.67 -12.45
C ASP A 186 14.86 2.11 -13.08
N ASP A 187 14.90 2.18 -14.41
CA ASP A 187 16.11 2.55 -15.17
C ASP A 187 16.72 3.91 -14.77
N TRP A 188 15.97 4.78 -14.07
CA TRP A 188 16.41 6.11 -13.67
C TRP A 188 16.94 6.18 -12.24
N THR A 189 16.66 5.16 -11.45
CA THR A 189 16.88 5.12 -10.00
C THR A 189 17.80 3.98 -9.56
N ASP A 190 18.15 3.09 -10.48
CA ASP A 190 19.05 1.94 -10.26
C ASP A 190 20.42 2.35 -9.71
N ASP A 191 21.00 3.45 -10.21
CA ASP A 191 22.32 3.94 -9.77
C ASP A 191 22.34 4.30 -8.27
N ASP A 192 21.18 4.55 -7.66
CA ASP A 192 21.01 4.91 -6.24
C ASP A 192 20.61 3.73 -5.34
N ALA A 193 20.51 2.52 -5.89
CA ALA A 193 19.99 1.35 -5.18
C ALA A 193 20.73 1.03 -3.87
N ASP A 194 22.07 1.07 -3.92
CA ASP A 194 22.94 0.83 -2.75
C ASP A 194 22.63 1.81 -1.60
N GLU A 195 22.51 3.11 -1.91
CA GLU A 195 22.26 4.16 -0.91
C GLU A 195 20.90 3.97 -0.23
N VAL A 196 19.85 3.76 -1.04
CA VAL A 196 18.48 3.57 -0.54
C VAL A 196 18.37 2.30 0.29
N LEU A 197 18.99 1.20 -0.16
CA LEU A 197 18.98 -0.07 0.57
C LEU A 197 19.74 0.01 1.89
N ASP A 198 20.89 0.70 1.93
CA ASP A 198 21.65 0.89 3.17
C ASP A 198 20.86 1.73 4.18
N ALA A 199 20.21 2.81 3.72
CA ALA A 199 19.33 3.63 4.54
C ALA A 199 18.14 2.82 5.08
N ALA A 200 17.48 2.02 4.24
CA ALA A 200 16.33 1.22 4.63
C ALA A 200 16.69 0.05 5.57
N SER A 201 17.78 -0.67 5.28
CA SER A 201 18.26 -1.80 6.08
C SER A 201 18.70 -1.36 7.48
N THR A 202 19.48 -0.27 7.54
CA THR A 202 19.90 0.35 8.79
C THR A 202 18.71 0.93 9.54
N GLY A 203 17.89 1.74 8.86
CA GLY A 203 16.71 2.37 9.43
C GLY A 203 15.73 1.37 10.02
N ARG A 204 15.53 0.22 9.37
CA ARG A 204 14.65 -0.85 9.87
C ARG A 204 15.15 -1.43 11.19
N SER A 205 16.46 -1.61 11.32
CA SER A 205 17.07 -2.10 12.57
C SER A 205 16.94 -1.07 13.69
N GLU A 206 17.13 0.22 13.37
CA GLU A 206 16.97 1.34 14.30
C GLU A 206 15.52 1.49 14.78
N VAL A 207 14.54 1.41 13.86
CA VAL A 207 13.11 1.47 14.17
C VAL A 207 12.71 0.32 15.10
N ARG A 208 13.08 -0.92 14.76
CA ARG A 208 12.76 -2.11 15.57
C ARG A 208 13.37 -2.06 16.97
N ALA A 209 14.49 -1.38 17.15
CA ALA A 209 15.09 -1.18 18.47
C ALA A 209 14.22 -0.31 19.39
N VAL A 210 13.34 0.53 18.83
CA VAL A 210 12.46 1.45 19.58
C VAL A 210 11.04 0.88 19.70
N VAL A 211 10.40 0.51 18.59
CA VAL A 211 8.99 0.07 18.60
C VAL A 211 8.81 -1.42 18.88
N GLY A 212 9.92 -2.17 18.91
CA GLY A 212 9.95 -3.63 18.99
C GLY A 212 9.78 -4.29 17.62
N SER A 213 9.83 -5.62 17.62
CA SER A 213 9.38 -6.44 16.49
C SER A 213 8.31 -7.38 17.01
N ASP A 214 7.10 -7.30 16.46
CA ASP A 214 6.14 -8.38 16.65
C ASP A 214 6.66 -9.65 15.95
N ASP A 215 6.25 -10.81 16.47
CA ASP A 215 6.65 -12.16 16.05
C ASP A 215 5.97 -12.53 14.72
N ASP A 216 6.09 -11.65 13.74
CA ASP A 216 5.29 -11.68 12.52
C ASP A 216 5.84 -12.68 11.49
N LYS A 217 4.90 -13.28 10.76
CA LYS A 217 5.17 -14.19 9.63
C LYS A 217 5.91 -13.51 8.47
N VAL A 218 6.02 -12.18 8.49
CA VAL A 218 6.70 -11.33 7.50
C VAL A 218 7.85 -10.63 8.19
N SER A 219 9.07 -10.91 7.73
CA SER A 219 10.26 -10.29 8.31
C SER A 219 10.74 -9.08 7.50
N GLY A 220 10.45 -9.02 6.19
CA GLY A 220 10.99 -8.00 5.30
C GLY A 220 10.04 -6.83 5.03
N VAL A 221 10.59 -5.76 4.46
CA VAL A 221 9.84 -4.62 3.91
C VAL A 221 10.19 -4.46 2.43
N VAL A 222 9.21 -4.10 1.60
CA VAL A 222 9.44 -3.72 0.21
C VAL A 222 9.58 -2.21 0.14
N VAL A 223 10.60 -1.73 -0.57
CA VAL A 223 10.92 -0.32 -0.79
C VAL A 223 10.80 -0.04 -2.28
N TYR A 224 9.89 0.84 -2.64
CA TYR A 224 9.76 1.39 -3.98
C TYR A 224 10.54 2.69 -4.06
N PHE A 225 11.50 2.75 -4.97
CA PHE A 225 12.24 3.96 -5.29
C PHE A 225 12.18 4.12 -6.80
N LEU A 226 11.12 4.79 -7.26
CA LEU A 226 10.71 4.81 -8.66
C LEU A 226 10.47 6.25 -9.08
N GLN A 227 10.96 6.64 -10.26
CA GLN A 227 10.72 7.95 -10.83
C GLN A 227 9.27 8.10 -11.28
N ASP A 228 8.66 7.03 -11.79
CA ASP A 228 7.26 7.01 -12.20
C ASP A 228 6.34 6.55 -11.03
N PRO A 229 5.56 7.46 -10.42
CA PRO A 229 4.66 7.12 -9.34
C PRO A 229 3.31 6.57 -9.81
N THR A 230 3.10 6.29 -11.10
CA THR A 230 1.80 5.85 -11.65
C THR A 230 1.18 4.66 -10.90
N PHE A 231 1.98 3.76 -10.34
CA PHE A 231 1.47 2.64 -9.53
C PHE A 231 0.74 3.07 -8.24
N LEU A 232 0.92 4.32 -7.80
CA LEU A 232 0.22 4.91 -6.66
C LEU A 232 -1.20 5.37 -7.02
N ASP A 233 -1.53 5.49 -8.30
CA ASP A 233 -2.84 5.92 -8.75
C ASP A 233 -3.93 4.98 -8.24
N GLY A 234 -4.94 5.54 -7.56
CA GLY A 234 -6.04 4.76 -6.96
C GLY A 234 -5.72 4.11 -5.61
N LEU A 235 -4.54 4.34 -5.02
CA LEU A 235 -4.21 3.86 -3.67
C LEU A 235 -4.67 4.81 -2.55
N ALA A 236 -5.52 5.79 -2.85
CA ALA A 236 -6.08 6.71 -1.86
C ALA A 236 -6.72 5.96 -0.68
N GLY A 237 -6.33 6.32 0.55
CA GLY A 237 -6.78 5.66 1.78
C GLY A 237 -6.07 4.34 2.12
N GLN A 238 -5.13 3.89 1.28
CA GLN A 238 -4.22 2.79 1.57
C GLN A 238 -2.84 3.28 2.02
N THR A 239 -2.55 4.56 1.80
CA THR A 239 -1.33 5.23 2.24
C THR A 239 -1.47 5.82 3.64
N VAL A 240 -0.37 5.87 4.38
CA VAL A 240 -0.19 6.76 5.51
C VAL A 240 0.45 8.04 4.98
N GLY A 241 -0.20 9.19 5.20
CA GLY A 241 0.18 10.47 4.59
C GLY A 241 -0.54 10.79 3.27
N ASP A 242 -0.28 12.00 2.76
CA ASP A 242 -0.84 12.54 1.52
C ASP A 242 0.09 12.25 0.33
N PRO A 243 -0.31 11.40 -0.63
CA PRO A 243 0.51 11.03 -1.79
C PRO A 243 0.95 12.21 -2.66
N ASP A 244 0.13 13.26 -2.75
CA ASP A 244 0.42 14.41 -3.62
C ASP A 244 1.48 15.36 -3.04
N ARG A 245 1.82 15.18 -1.76
CA ARG A 245 2.71 16.08 -1.01
C ARG A 245 3.95 15.39 -0.46
N ALA A 246 3.91 14.08 -0.28
CA ALA A 246 4.91 13.39 0.51
C ALA A 246 6.20 13.07 -0.27
N ASP A 247 7.31 13.15 0.44
CA ASP A 247 8.63 12.71 -0.01
C ASP A 247 8.83 11.20 0.20
N GLY A 248 8.00 10.60 1.05
CA GLY A 248 7.90 9.16 1.26
C GLY A 248 6.48 8.80 1.71
N LEU A 249 6.08 7.55 1.50
CA LEU A 249 4.76 7.05 1.84
C LEU A 249 4.85 5.61 2.33
N THR A 250 4.01 5.25 3.28
CA THR A 250 3.80 3.86 3.66
C THR A 250 2.48 3.36 3.11
N ILE A 251 2.54 2.30 2.30
CA ILE A 251 1.43 1.70 1.58
C ILE A 251 1.04 0.41 2.28
N ALA A 252 -0.19 0.34 2.78
CA ALA A 252 -0.76 -0.89 3.29
C ALA A 252 -1.40 -1.69 2.15
N VAL A 253 -0.78 -2.80 1.77
CA VAL A 253 -1.20 -3.60 0.63
C VAL A 253 -2.28 -4.61 1.07
N PRO A 254 -3.56 -4.43 0.68
CA PRO A 254 -4.61 -5.36 1.03
C PRO A 254 -4.37 -6.73 0.39
N VAL A 255 -4.83 -7.80 1.05
CA VAL A 255 -4.86 -9.13 0.42
C VAL A 255 -5.75 -9.13 -0.83
N ASP A 256 -6.84 -8.35 -0.79
CA ASP A 256 -7.80 -8.18 -1.87
C ASP A 256 -8.55 -6.86 -1.66
N SER A 257 -8.39 -5.90 -2.56
CA SER A 257 -9.03 -4.57 -2.46
C SER A 257 -10.56 -4.64 -2.44
N LEU A 258 -11.14 -5.63 -3.12
CA LEU A 258 -12.60 -5.86 -3.14
C LEU A 258 -13.11 -6.62 -1.89
N ALA A 259 -12.22 -7.10 -1.03
CA ALA A 259 -12.60 -7.80 0.21
C ALA A 259 -11.74 -7.34 1.40
N PRO A 260 -11.95 -6.10 1.92
CA PRO A 260 -11.14 -5.53 3.00
C PRO A 260 -11.08 -6.40 4.27
N GLY A 261 -12.11 -7.21 4.52
CA GLY A 261 -12.15 -8.15 5.65
C GLY A 261 -11.11 -9.28 5.58
N LYS A 262 -10.41 -9.48 4.44
CA LYS A 262 -9.29 -10.43 4.32
C LYS A 262 -7.99 -9.90 4.94
N GLY A 263 -7.94 -8.62 5.29
CA GLY A 263 -6.79 -7.98 5.93
C GLY A 263 -5.72 -7.48 4.96
N VAL A 264 -4.57 -7.14 5.52
CA VAL A 264 -3.41 -6.57 4.84
C VAL A 264 -2.34 -7.65 4.68
N ALA A 265 -1.77 -7.76 3.49
CA ALA A 265 -0.71 -8.72 3.17
C ALA A 265 0.67 -8.22 3.63
N SER A 266 0.94 -6.93 3.46
CA SER A 266 2.22 -6.31 3.79
C SER A 266 2.06 -4.79 3.94
N TYR A 267 3.03 -4.15 4.56
CA TYR A 267 3.23 -2.70 4.50
C TYR A 267 4.52 -2.44 3.73
N ARG A 268 4.43 -1.64 2.67
CA ARG A 268 5.54 -1.31 1.78
C ARG A 268 5.80 0.19 1.89
N ILE A 269 7.01 0.63 1.59
CA ILE A 269 7.31 2.06 1.57
C ILE A 269 7.61 2.50 0.14
N PHE A 270 7.20 3.71 -0.20
CA PHE A 270 7.65 4.43 -1.38
C PHE A 270 8.48 5.61 -0.92
N VAL A 271 9.59 5.86 -1.62
CA VAL A 271 10.45 7.01 -1.40
C VAL A 271 10.62 7.72 -2.74
N ASN A 272 10.30 9.01 -2.77
CA ASN A 272 10.36 9.79 -4.01
C ASN A 272 11.83 10.08 -4.36
N PRO A 273 12.29 9.84 -5.61
CA PRO A 273 13.69 10.08 -5.97
C PRO A 273 14.22 11.50 -5.73
N ARG A 274 13.35 12.51 -5.72
CA ARG A 274 13.75 13.90 -5.40
C ARG A 274 14.39 14.07 -4.03
N VAL A 275 14.23 13.11 -3.11
CA VAL A 275 14.81 13.20 -1.76
C VAL A 275 16.32 13.04 -1.75
N LEU A 276 16.91 12.45 -2.80
CA LEU A 276 18.36 12.29 -2.89
C LEU A 276 19.10 13.61 -3.17
N ASP A 277 18.38 14.68 -3.52
CA ASP A 277 18.95 16.03 -3.54
C ASP A 277 19.21 16.57 -2.10
N GLU A 278 18.67 15.91 -1.08
CA GLU A 278 18.83 16.28 0.33
C GLU A 278 20.03 15.55 0.98
N PRO A 279 20.59 16.07 2.09
CA PRO A 279 21.65 15.38 2.81
C PRO A 279 21.21 14.01 3.34
N ASP A 280 22.12 13.04 3.45
CA ASP A 280 21.85 11.65 3.91
C ASP A 280 21.08 11.60 5.25
N THR A 281 21.31 12.60 6.12
CA THR A 281 20.60 12.69 7.41
C THR A 281 19.11 12.96 7.27
N VAL A 282 18.69 13.65 6.21
CA VAL A 282 17.30 13.93 5.86
C VAL A 282 16.67 12.68 5.24
N VAL A 283 17.34 12.09 4.23
CA VAL A 283 16.90 10.83 3.61
C VAL A 283 16.73 9.73 4.65
N GLY A 284 17.74 9.51 5.50
CA GLY A 284 17.65 8.50 6.55
C GLY A 284 16.55 8.78 7.56
N ARG A 285 16.25 10.05 7.89
CA ARG A 285 15.15 10.40 8.79
C ARG A 285 13.81 10.06 8.14
N LEU A 286 13.61 10.46 6.89
CA LEU A 286 12.41 10.14 6.12
C LEU A 286 12.19 8.62 6.01
N VAL A 287 13.23 7.88 5.65
CA VAL A 287 13.16 6.41 5.53
C VAL A 287 12.79 5.77 6.87
N ARG A 288 13.35 6.23 8.00
CA ARG A 288 12.93 5.75 9.33
C ARG A 288 11.50 6.13 9.70
N HIS A 289 11.03 7.31 9.28
CA HIS A 289 9.65 7.73 9.48
C HIS A 289 8.71 6.72 8.81
N GLU A 290 8.89 6.45 7.51
CA GLU A 290 8.05 5.49 6.77
C GLU A 290 8.19 4.07 7.30
N LEU A 291 9.41 3.64 7.62
CA LEU A 291 9.63 2.32 8.21
C LEU A 291 8.94 2.17 9.57
N THR A 292 8.72 3.25 10.32
CA THR A 292 7.97 3.18 11.58
C THR A 292 6.53 2.78 11.32
N HIS A 293 5.88 3.41 10.34
CA HIS A 293 4.53 3.02 9.93
C HIS A 293 4.49 1.57 9.42
N ALA A 294 5.47 1.17 8.61
CA ALA A 294 5.53 -0.19 8.06
C ALA A 294 5.76 -1.27 9.15
N VAL A 295 6.61 -0.99 10.14
CA VAL A 295 6.89 -1.90 11.26
C VAL A 295 5.73 -1.95 12.25
N LEU A 296 5.07 -0.83 12.52
CA LEU A 296 3.85 -0.82 13.35
C LEU A 296 2.70 -1.54 12.64
N GLY A 297 2.60 -1.43 11.32
CA GLY A 297 1.66 -2.19 10.52
C GLY A 297 0.21 -2.09 11.04
N PRO A 298 -0.46 -3.21 11.37
CA PRO A 298 -1.83 -3.18 11.90
C PRO A 298 -1.94 -2.50 13.27
N ARG A 299 -0.87 -2.53 14.07
CA ARG A 299 -0.82 -1.91 15.41
C ARG A 299 -0.91 -0.39 15.35
N GLY A 300 -0.40 0.22 14.27
CA GLY A 300 -0.53 1.66 14.02
C GLY A 300 -1.92 2.09 13.56
N ARG A 301 -2.78 1.17 13.10
CA ARG A 301 -4.07 1.51 12.49
C ARG A 301 -5.11 1.92 13.52
N GLY A 302 -5.82 3.01 13.21
CA GLY A 302 -6.96 3.50 14.00
C GLY A 302 -6.58 4.27 15.26
N ALA A 303 -5.28 4.51 15.48
CA ALA A 303 -4.82 5.48 16.45
C ALA A 303 -5.07 6.92 15.95
N PRO A 304 -5.24 7.90 16.84
CA PRO A 304 -5.30 9.32 16.48
C PRO A 304 -4.06 9.74 15.68
N LEU A 305 -4.27 10.61 14.68
CA LEU A 305 -3.23 11.01 13.73
C LEU A 305 -1.99 11.61 14.41
N TRP A 306 -2.17 12.46 15.43
CA TRP A 306 -1.05 13.01 16.21
C TRP A 306 -0.17 11.93 16.85
N LEU A 307 -0.73 10.79 17.26
CA LEU A 307 0.03 9.73 17.91
C LEU A 307 0.76 8.88 16.88
N ASN A 308 0.09 8.54 15.78
CA ASN A 308 0.71 7.75 14.72
C ASN A 308 1.89 8.51 14.09
N GLU A 309 1.66 9.75 13.68
CA GLU A 309 2.70 10.60 13.10
C GLU A 309 3.74 11.05 14.13
N GLY A 310 3.31 11.32 15.37
CA GLY A 310 4.21 11.68 16.46
C GLY A 310 5.18 10.56 16.83
N ILE A 311 4.74 9.28 16.80
CA ILE A 311 5.61 8.12 17.00
C ILE A 311 6.59 7.98 15.82
N ALA A 312 6.11 8.09 14.57
CA ALA A 312 6.99 8.03 13.40
C ALA A 312 8.09 9.10 13.43
N GLU A 313 7.72 10.35 13.74
CA GLU A 313 8.68 11.43 13.96
C GLU A 313 9.63 11.14 15.13
N TYR A 314 9.09 10.74 16.29
CA TYR A 314 9.89 10.42 17.48
C TYR A 314 10.94 9.35 17.18
N VAL A 315 10.55 8.25 16.55
CA VAL A 315 11.42 7.13 16.18
C VAL A 315 12.45 7.58 15.15
N SER A 316 12.04 8.35 14.13
CA SER A 316 12.91 8.78 13.03
C SER A 316 14.16 9.55 13.49
N VAL A 317 14.07 10.26 14.62
CA VAL A 317 15.15 11.08 15.16
C VAL A 317 15.96 10.41 16.27
N ARG A 318 15.55 9.24 16.80
CA ARG A 318 16.23 8.58 17.92
C ARG A 318 17.71 8.30 17.65
N PRO A 319 18.10 7.79 16.46
CA PRO A 319 19.51 7.52 16.16
C PRO A 319 20.33 8.80 15.95
N MET A 320 19.67 9.94 15.73
CA MET A 320 20.33 11.21 15.46
C MET A 320 20.81 11.88 16.75
N ALA A 321 22.00 12.47 16.70
CA ALA A 321 22.51 13.33 17.77
C ALA A 321 21.56 14.53 17.99
N PRO A 322 21.29 14.95 19.24
CA PRO A 322 20.34 16.03 19.53
C PRO A 322 20.55 17.30 18.71
N GLY A 323 21.79 17.76 18.53
CA GLY A 323 22.11 18.96 17.74
C GLY A 323 21.87 18.84 16.22
N LYS A 324 21.53 17.65 15.72
CA LYS A 324 21.16 17.39 14.33
C LYS A 324 19.66 17.29 14.12
N ARG A 325 18.86 17.20 15.20
CA ARG A 325 17.40 17.16 15.12
C ARG A 325 16.90 18.57 14.84
N ARG A 326 16.40 18.83 13.64
CA ARG A 326 15.91 20.14 13.21
C ARG A 326 14.40 20.22 13.32
N LEU A 327 13.90 21.38 13.75
CA LEU A 327 12.49 21.73 13.68
C LEU A 327 12.19 22.40 12.32
N PRO A 328 10.99 22.14 11.75
CA PRO A 328 10.44 22.99 10.69
C PRO A 328 10.36 24.45 11.12
N ALA A 329 10.53 25.37 10.17
CA ALA A 329 10.69 26.80 10.45
C ALA A 329 9.56 27.41 11.29
N ARG A 330 8.32 26.93 11.10
CA ARG A 330 7.11 27.46 11.78
C ARG A 330 6.71 26.67 13.04
N ALA A 331 7.47 25.65 13.44
CA ALA A 331 7.08 24.78 14.55
C ALA A 331 6.91 25.53 15.88
N LEU A 332 7.79 26.47 16.18
CA LEU A 332 7.70 27.27 17.41
C LEU A 332 6.50 28.23 17.37
N ASP A 333 6.31 28.96 16.27
CA ASP A 333 5.18 29.87 16.08
C ASP A 333 3.84 29.14 16.21
N ILE A 334 3.72 27.97 15.58
CA ILE A 334 2.50 27.15 15.66
C ILE A 334 2.33 26.59 17.08
N GLY A 335 3.42 26.17 17.73
CA GLY A 335 3.46 25.76 19.12
C GLY A 335 2.78 26.75 20.07
N GLU A 336 3.00 28.04 19.90
CA GLU A 336 2.38 29.09 20.73
C GLU A 336 0.85 29.14 20.62
N THR A 337 0.28 28.63 19.53
CA THR A 337 -1.16 28.62 19.27
C THR A 337 -1.86 27.35 19.74
N VAL A 338 -1.10 26.35 20.19
CA VAL A 338 -1.62 25.02 20.52
C VAL A 338 -2.53 25.06 21.74
N THR A 339 -3.77 24.62 21.56
CA THR A 339 -4.77 24.47 22.64
C THR A 339 -5.23 23.03 22.86
N GLY A 340 -4.83 22.12 21.96
CA GLY A 340 -5.23 20.71 21.97
C GLY A 340 -4.28 19.87 21.09
N LEU A 341 -4.48 18.55 21.12
CA LEU A 341 -3.76 17.63 20.23
C LEU A 341 -4.24 17.83 18.79
N PRO A 342 -3.34 17.87 17.79
CA PRO A 342 -3.74 18.10 16.40
C PRO A 342 -4.57 16.93 15.84
N GLY A 343 -5.54 17.25 14.99
CA GLY A 343 -6.38 16.30 14.27
C GLY A 343 -6.30 16.50 12.76
N GLU A 344 -7.20 15.86 12.02
CA GLU A 344 -7.17 15.83 10.54
C GLU A 344 -7.09 17.23 9.89
N ALA A 345 -7.77 18.23 10.47
CA ALA A 345 -7.79 19.59 9.92
C ALA A 345 -6.42 20.27 9.99
N GLU A 346 -5.66 20.05 11.06
CA GLU A 346 -4.31 20.59 11.23
C GLU A 346 -3.33 19.96 10.24
N PHE A 347 -3.41 18.64 10.04
CA PHE A 347 -2.55 17.90 9.10
C PHE A 347 -2.90 18.16 7.63
N ALA A 348 -4.15 18.49 7.32
CA ALA A 348 -4.57 18.90 5.97
C ALA A 348 -4.25 20.38 5.66
N GLY A 349 -3.78 21.15 6.65
CA GLY A 349 -3.50 22.57 6.52
C GLY A 349 -2.13 22.91 5.90
N GLY A 350 -1.92 24.19 5.57
CA GLY A 350 -0.65 24.67 5.02
C GLY A 350 0.56 24.59 5.97
N ASP A 351 0.32 24.39 7.27
CA ASP A 351 1.34 24.29 8.32
C ASP A 351 1.51 22.83 8.83
N ALA A 352 1.15 21.83 8.01
CA ALA A 352 1.19 20.41 8.39
C ALA A 352 2.53 19.99 9.02
N GLU A 353 3.67 20.36 8.42
CA GLU A 353 5.02 20.09 8.96
C GLU A 353 5.21 20.56 10.41
N ALA A 354 4.65 21.72 10.76
CA ALA A 354 4.70 22.21 12.13
C ALA A 354 3.85 21.36 13.08
N TRP A 355 2.72 20.82 12.60
CA TRP A 355 1.87 19.91 13.37
C TRP A 355 2.47 18.51 13.55
N TYR A 356 3.26 18.03 12.57
CA TYR A 356 4.14 16.86 12.74
C TYR A 356 5.15 17.13 13.87
N ALA A 357 5.78 18.31 13.90
CA ALA A 357 6.72 18.67 14.96
C ALA A 357 6.05 18.79 16.35
N VAL A 358 4.84 19.37 16.43
CA VAL A 358 4.06 19.38 17.69
C VAL A 358 3.79 17.95 18.17
N SER A 359 3.36 17.08 17.27
CA SER A 359 3.04 15.67 17.54
C SER A 359 4.27 14.89 18.01
N TRP A 360 5.42 15.11 17.37
CA TRP A 360 6.72 14.58 17.79
C TRP A 360 7.02 14.97 19.24
N TRP A 361 6.93 16.25 19.57
CA TRP A 361 7.29 16.73 20.91
C TRP A 361 6.30 16.33 21.99
N VAL A 362 5.04 16.09 21.65
CA VAL A 362 4.09 15.40 22.52
C VAL A 362 4.57 13.97 22.83
N CYS A 363 4.98 13.21 21.81
CA CYS A 363 5.50 11.86 22.00
C CYS A 363 6.83 11.85 22.77
N GLU A 364 7.73 12.80 22.50
CA GLU A 364 8.98 12.99 23.25
C GLU A 364 8.71 13.31 24.72
N TYR A 365 7.69 14.13 25.03
CA TYR A 365 7.28 14.39 26.41
C TYR A 365 6.79 13.13 27.11
N VAL A 366 5.95 12.33 26.45
CA VAL A 366 5.46 11.07 27.03
C VAL A 366 6.63 10.13 27.28
N ALA A 367 7.49 9.91 26.27
CA ALA A 367 8.61 9.00 26.38
C ALA A 367 9.64 9.44 27.44
N SER A 368 9.94 10.74 27.53
CA SER A 368 10.90 11.27 28.51
C SER A 368 10.35 11.28 29.95
N THR A 369 9.04 11.43 30.13
CA THR A 369 8.41 11.56 31.46
C THR A 369 7.93 10.22 32.01
N TYR A 370 7.33 9.39 31.15
CA TYR A 370 6.65 8.14 31.54
C TYR A 370 7.33 6.88 30.97
N GLY A 371 8.27 7.04 30.02
CA GLY A 371 8.98 5.95 29.37
C GLY A 371 8.42 5.60 27.99
N GLU A 372 9.28 5.06 27.12
CA GLU A 372 8.93 4.62 25.75
C GLU A 372 7.82 3.54 25.76
N GLU A 373 7.82 2.63 26.74
CA GLU A 373 6.77 1.61 26.90
C GLU A 373 5.37 2.21 27.10
N VAL A 374 5.27 3.34 27.81
CA VAL A 374 4.00 4.03 28.03
C VAL A 374 3.51 4.71 26.76
N LEU A 375 4.41 5.28 25.96
CA LEU A 375 4.07 5.84 24.65
C LEU A 375 3.48 4.76 23.73
N LEU A 376 4.12 3.59 23.67
CA LEU A 376 3.64 2.47 22.87
C LEU A 376 2.33 1.87 23.44
N ALA A 377 2.16 1.85 24.77
CA ALA A 377 0.90 1.43 25.38
C ALA A 377 -0.27 2.38 25.06
N LEU A 378 -0.01 3.68 24.87
CA LEU A 378 -1.04 4.61 24.39
C LEU A 378 -1.49 4.26 22.98
N LEU A 379 -0.57 3.90 22.09
CA LEU A 379 -0.90 3.46 20.73
C LEU A 379 -1.88 2.29 20.78
N ASP A 380 -1.55 1.26 21.58
CA ASP A 380 -2.38 0.06 21.72
C ASP A 380 -3.76 0.35 22.35
N ARG A 381 -3.83 1.28 23.31
CA ARG A 381 -5.08 1.65 24.00
C ARG A 381 -5.99 2.54 23.17
N LEU A 382 -5.41 3.31 22.25
CA LEU A 382 -6.13 4.22 21.37
C LEU A 382 -6.51 3.57 20.03
N ALA A 383 -5.94 2.41 19.72
CA ALA A 383 -6.29 1.63 18.54
C ALA A 383 -7.81 1.35 18.45
N GLY A 384 -8.33 1.31 17.23
CA GLY A 384 -9.74 1.01 16.97
C GLY A 384 -10.73 2.10 17.37
N GLY A 385 -10.28 3.35 17.55
CA GLY A 385 -11.15 4.50 17.78
C GLY A 385 -11.65 4.63 19.23
N ALA A 386 -10.83 4.24 20.21
CA ALA A 386 -11.15 4.43 21.61
C ALA A 386 -11.31 5.93 21.97
N ASP A 387 -12.05 6.22 23.05
CA ASP A 387 -12.22 7.59 23.55
C ASP A 387 -10.87 8.14 24.03
N GLN A 388 -10.30 9.06 23.24
CA GLN A 388 -8.99 9.63 23.47
C GLN A 388 -8.86 10.29 24.84
N GLU A 389 -9.83 11.10 25.22
CA GLU A 389 -9.74 11.88 26.47
C GLU A 389 -9.77 10.95 27.68
N LYS A 390 -10.62 9.92 27.62
CA LYS A 390 -10.66 8.90 28.67
C LYS A 390 -9.35 8.14 28.79
N VAL A 391 -8.78 7.69 27.66
CA VAL A 391 -7.53 6.91 27.68
C VAL A 391 -6.36 7.75 28.20
N LEU A 392 -6.25 9.01 27.78
CA LEU A 392 -5.20 9.91 28.26
C LEU A 392 -5.34 10.18 29.76
N GLN A 393 -6.55 10.38 30.26
CA GLN A 393 -6.80 10.56 31.68
C GLN A 393 -6.48 9.29 32.50
N ASP A 394 -6.81 8.11 31.99
CA ASP A 394 -6.56 6.83 32.66
C ASP A 394 -5.07 6.46 32.69
N VAL A 395 -4.32 6.75 31.62
CA VAL A 395 -2.91 6.33 31.46
C VAL A 395 -1.94 7.39 31.98
N LEU A 396 -2.17 8.67 31.65
CA LEU A 396 -1.24 9.77 31.96
C LEU A 396 -1.76 10.68 33.07
N GLY A 397 -3.06 10.65 33.38
CA GLY A 397 -3.68 11.61 34.28
C GLY A 397 -3.80 13.02 33.69
N LEU A 398 -3.73 13.15 32.35
CA LEU A 398 -3.75 14.43 31.63
C LEU A 398 -4.91 14.47 30.64
N SER A 399 -5.47 15.67 30.44
CA SER A 399 -6.30 15.94 29.27
C SER A 399 -5.47 16.06 27.99
N GLY A 400 -6.11 15.93 26.82
CA GLY A 400 -5.44 16.18 25.55
C GLY A 400 -4.81 17.59 25.46
N ALA A 401 -5.52 18.60 25.96
CA ALA A 401 -5.02 19.98 26.01
C ALA A 401 -3.77 20.13 26.89
N GLN A 402 -3.78 19.51 28.08
CA GLN A 402 -2.61 19.52 28.96
C GLN A 402 -1.44 18.79 28.33
N LEU A 403 -1.67 17.63 27.71
CA LEU A 403 -0.62 16.86 27.05
C LEU A 403 0.03 17.67 25.91
N ALA A 404 -0.77 18.30 25.06
CA ALA A 404 -0.29 19.16 23.97
C ALA A 404 0.58 20.31 24.50
N GLN A 405 0.13 21.00 25.56
CA GLN A 405 0.89 22.08 26.19
C GLN A 405 2.21 21.61 26.79
N ARG A 406 2.27 20.39 27.36
CA ARG A 406 3.51 19.82 27.91
C ARG A 406 4.52 19.49 26.80
N GLY A 407 4.05 18.93 25.69
CA GLY A 407 4.88 18.68 24.51
C GLY A 407 5.47 19.96 23.94
N VAL A 408 4.63 20.98 23.71
CA VAL A 408 5.09 22.29 23.22
C VAL A 408 6.07 22.96 24.20
N ALA A 409 5.81 22.94 25.51
CA ALA A 409 6.73 23.52 26.48
C ALA A 409 8.11 22.85 26.45
N LEU A 410 8.15 21.53 26.24
CA LEU A 410 9.40 20.78 26.09
C LEU A 410 10.12 21.15 24.78
N MET A 411 9.38 21.27 23.68
CA MET A 411 9.91 21.76 22.39
C MET A 411 10.54 23.14 22.53
N THR A 412 9.80 24.09 23.11
CA THR A 412 10.27 25.47 23.30
C THR A 412 11.48 25.54 24.23
N THR A 413 11.54 24.74 25.29
CA THR A 413 12.72 24.72 26.17
C THR A 413 13.94 24.15 25.44
N THR A 414 13.74 23.16 24.56
CA THR A 414 14.84 22.53 23.82
C THR A 414 15.43 23.45 22.74
N TYR A 415 14.62 24.28 22.08
CA TYR A 415 15.05 25.10 20.94
C TYR A 415 15.01 26.61 21.17
N GLY A 416 14.24 27.09 22.15
CA GLY A 416 14.08 28.52 22.45
C GLY A 416 15.31 29.15 23.10
N ASP A 417 16.06 28.39 23.91
CA ASP A 417 17.26 28.89 24.59
C ASP A 417 18.50 28.98 23.67
N GLY A 418 18.38 28.53 22.40
CA GLY A 418 19.45 28.59 21.41
C GLY A 418 19.57 29.94 20.67
N ALA A 419 18.60 30.85 20.83
CA ALA A 419 18.60 32.15 20.13
C ALA A 419 19.39 33.25 20.86
N ASP A 420 19.61 33.14 22.17
CA ASP A 420 20.26 34.18 22.99
C ASP A 420 21.71 33.84 23.43
N GLY A 421 22.29 32.78 22.88
CA GLY A 421 23.55 32.18 23.34
C GLY A 421 24.78 32.37 22.44
N GLY A 422 25.08 33.59 21.99
CA GLY A 422 26.47 34.04 21.74
C GLY A 422 27.22 33.53 20.49
N TYR A 423 27.13 34.31 19.40
CA TYR A 423 28.30 34.58 18.56
C TYR A 423 28.74 36.03 18.75
N GLY A 424 29.60 36.22 19.76
CA GLY A 424 30.46 37.40 19.85
C GLY A 424 31.40 37.42 18.65
N GLY A 425 31.45 38.57 17.98
CA GLY A 425 32.12 38.73 16.70
C GLY A 425 33.63 38.49 16.72
N TYR A 426 34.14 38.17 15.54
CA TYR A 426 35.47 38.57 15.12
C TYR A 426 35.36 39.14 13.71
N GLY A 427 35.47 40.47 13.63
CA GLY A 427 35.99 41.13 12.45
C GLY A 427 37.51 41.03 12.43
N GLY A 428 38.07 40.91 11.24
CA GLY A 428 39.51 40.83 10.96
C GLY A 428 39.76 40.27 9.58
#